data_AF-A0A963LX37-F1
#
_entry.id   AF-A0A963LX37-F1
#
_cell.length_a   1.000
_cell.length_b   1.000
_cell.length_c   1.000
_cell.angle_alpha   90.00
_cell.angle_beta   90.00
_cell.angle_gamma   90.00
#
_symmetry.space_group_name_H-M   'P 1'
#
loop_
_entity.id
_entity.type
_entity.pdbx_description
1 polymer ?
#
loop_
_entity_poly.entity_id
_entity_poly.type
_entity_poly.pdbx_seq_one_letter_code
_entity_poly.pdbx_strand_id
1 'polypeptide(L)' 'TQGVIGGGCAGVEVDRQDAALGSDPLGIRLASSVPFDATYFVANEELLVSRPTISGPFSPGLRADVV' A
#
# COMPACT_ATOMS: atom_id res chain seq x y z
N THR A 1 -14.83 2.42 -16.99
CA THR A 1 -13.90 3.50 -17.37
C THR A 1 -12.67 3.39 -16.49
N GLN A 2 -11.46 3.50 -17.06
CA GLN A 2 -10.21 3.49 -16.29
C GLN A 2 -9.80 4.92 -15.90
N GLY A 3 -9.03 5.05 -14.82
CA GLY A 3 -8.50 6.33 -14.37
C GLY A 3 -7.49 6.92 -15.37
N VAL A 4 -7.44 8.25 -15.47
CA VAL A 4 -6.51 8.96 -16.39
C VAL A 4 -5.05 8.89 -15.93
N ILE A 5 -4.82 8.67 -14.64
CA ILE A 5 -3.49 8.47 -14.05
C ILE A 5 -3.32 6.97 -13.76
N GLY A 6 -2.29 6.34 -14.32
CA GLY A 6 -1.93 4.95 -14.03
C GLY A 6 -2.98 3.89 -14.43
N GLY A 7 -4.06 4.26 -15.12
CA GLY A 7 -5.11 3.33 -15.55
C GLY A 7 -6.05 2.86 -14.43
N GLY A 8 -5.98 3.45 -13.22
CA GLY A 8 -6.72 2.99 -12.05
C GLY A 8 -6.88 4.06 -10.97
N CYS A 9 -7.53 3.68 -9.85
CA CYS A 9 -7.80 4.59 -8.74
C CYS A 9 -6.74 4.53 -7.62
N ALA A 10 -5.89 3.51 -7.60
CA ALA A 10 -4.84 3.32 -6.61
C ALA A 10 -3.50 3.08 -7.33
N GLY A 11 -2.48 3.84 -6.99
CA GLY A 11 -1.16 3.79 -7.62
C GLY A 11 -0.40 5.10 -7.44
N VAL A 12 0.81 5.18 -8.03
CA VAL A 12 1.80 6.25 -7.82
C VAL A 12 2.37 6.24 -6.39
N GLU A 13 1.54 6.54 -5.39
CA GLU A 13 1.85 6.42 -3.97
C GLU A 13 0.61 5.84 -3.25
N VAL A 14 0.83 5.06 -2.18
CA VAL A 14 -0.26 4.38 -1.46
C VAL A 14 -0.05 4.43 0.04
N ASP A 15 -1.12 4.73 0.77
CA ASP A 15 -1.16 4.71 2.23
C ASP A 15 -1.99 3.54 2.74
N ARG A 16 -1.59 3.00 3.89
CA ARG A 16 -2.32 1.92 4.57
C ARG A 16 -2.76 2.34 5.95
N GLN A 17 -3.88 1.79 6.42
CA GLN A 17 -4.23 1.87 7.83
C GLN A 17 -3.26 1.01 8.64
N ASP A 18 -2.70 1.59 9.70
CA ASP A 18 -1.82 0.91 10.65
C ASP A 18 -1.94 1.55 12.05
N ALA A 19 -2.54 0.81 12.99
CA ALA A 19 -2.75 1.29 14.36
C ALA A 19 -1.43 1.42 15.14
N ALA A 20 -0.38 0.66 14.78
CA ALA A 20 0.93 0.79 15.41
C ALA A 20 1.63 2.10 15.02
N LEU A 21 1.22 2.69 13.89
CA LEU A 21 1.70 3.99 13.40
C LEU A 21 0.73 5.15 13.74
N GLY A 22 -0.31 4.89 14.54
CA GLY A 22 -1.20 5.92 15.07
C GLY A 22 -2.52 6.11 14.33
N SER A 23 -2.90 5.19 13.42
CA SER A 23 -4.27 5.18 12.89
C SER A 23 -5.30 4.97 14.02
N ASP A 24 -6.47 5.60 13.94
CA ASP A 24 -7.55 5.42 14.91
C ASP A 24 -7.92 3.92 15.04
N PRO A 25 -7.83 3.32 16.24
CA PRO A 25 -8.23 1.92 16.48
C PRO A 25 -9.71 1.63 16.18
N LEU A 26 -10.57 2.65 16.16
CA LEU A 26 -11.98 2.55 15.80
C LEU A 26 -12.25 2.91 14.33
N GLY A 27 -11.22 3.32 13.57
CA GLY A 27 -11.32 3.65 12.15
C GLY A 27 -11.71 2.43 11.32
N ILE A 28 -12.66 2.61 10.40
CA ILE A 28 -13.23 1.52 9.60
C ILE A 28 -12.58 1.52 8.23
N ARG A 29 -11.85 0.45 7.90
CA ARG A 29 -11.41 0.21 6.53
C ARG A 29 -12.57 -0.20 5.63
N LEU A 30 -12.96 0.69 4.71
CA LEU A 30 -14.06 0.49 3.77
C LEU A 30 -13.66 -0.37 2.57
N ALA A 31 -12.42 -0.21 2.08
CA ALA A 31 -11.89 -0.95 0.95
C ALA A 31 -10.36 -1.02 1.00
N SER A 32 -9.79 -2.00 0.30
CA SER A 32 -8.36 -2.08 0.01
C SER A 32 -8.15 -2.29 -1.49
N SER A 33 -7.05 -1.77 -2.02
CA SER A 33 -6.61 -2.10 -3.38
C SER A 33 -6.30 -3.60 -3.50
N VAL A 34 -6.31 -4.09 -4.74
CA VAL A 34 -5.72 -5.40 -5.07
C VAL A 34 -4.19 -5.34 -4.96
N PRO A 35 -3.49 -6.50 -4.90
CA PRO A 35 -2.03 -6.53 -4.90
C PRO A 35 -1.42 -5.82 -6.11
N PHE A 36 -0.35 -5.07 -5.88
CA PHE A 36 0.43 -4.40 -6.90
C PHE A 36 1.51 -5.31 -7.48
N ASP A 37 1.99 -4.97 -8.68
CA ASP A 37 3.05 -5.71 -9.36
C ASP A 37 4.45 -5.37 -8.81
N ALA A 38 5.49 -5.95 -9.42
CA ALA A 38 6.87 -5.83 -8.98
C ALA A 38 7.50 -4.44 -9.18
N THR A 39 6.80 -3.49 -9.81
CA THR A 39 7.27 -2.10 -9.98
C THR A 39 7.04 -1.23 -8.75
N TYR A 40 6.20 -1.68 -7.81
CA TYR A 40 5.96 -1.00 -6.54
C TYR A 40 6.86 -1.55 -5.44
N PHE A 41 7.41 -0.66 -4.62
CA PHE A 41 8.33 -0.98 -3.53
C PHE A 41 7.83 -0.43 -2.20
N VAL A 42 8.12 -1.17 -1.13
CA VAL A 42 7.86 -0.74 0.24
C VAL A 42 8.68 0.54 0.53
N ALA A 43 8.06 1.51 1.20
CA ALA A 43 8.73 2.75 1.61
C ALA A 43 9.93 2.46 2.52
N ASN A 44 10.97 3.28 2.47
CA ASN A 44 12.21 3.02 3.21
C ASN A 44 12.00 3.00 4.72
N GLU A 45 11.06 3.80 5.22
CA GLU A 45 10.69 3.91 6.63
C GLU A 45 10.07 2.62 7.20
N GLU A 46 9.58 1.74 6.32
CA GLU A 46 9.02 0.43 6.67
C GLU A 46 10.08 -0.68 6.67
N LEU A 47 11.32 -0.37 6.27
CA LEU A 47 12.40 -1.34 6.12
C LEU A 47 13.43 -1.21 7.24
N LEU A 48 13.59 -2.27 8.04
CA LEU A 48 14.73 -2.39 8.96
C LEU A 48 16.05 -2.69 8.22
N VAL A 49 15.95 -3.35 7.07
CA VAL A 49 17.08 -3.70 6.19
C VAL A 49 16.55 -3.96 4.78
N SER A 50 17.29 -3.56 3.75
CA SER A 50 16.95 -3.86 2.36
C SER A 50 17.02 -5.38 2.11
N ARG A 51 15.96 -5.95 1.53
CA ARG A 51 15.87 -7.39 1.17
C ARG A 51 15.36 -7.54 -0.27
N PRO A 52 15.61 -8.67 -0.95
CA PRO A 52 15.06 -8.92 -2.29
C PRO A 52 13.53 -8.95 -2.35
N THR A 53 12.85 -9.13 -1.23
CA THR A 53 11.40 -9.36 -1.14
C THR A 53 10.59 -8.10 -0.80
N ILE A 54 11.09 -6.91 -1.13
CA ILE A 54 10.45 -5.63 -0.79
C ILE A 54 9.51 -5.07 -1.88
N SER A 55 9.30 -5.82 -2.96
CA SER A 55 8.40 -5.43 -4.06
C SER A 55 6.97 -5.96 -3.83
N GLY A 56 6.00 -5.37 -4.53
CA GLY A 56 4.56 -5.65 -4.42
C GLY A 56 4.16 -7.12 -4.22
N PRO A 57 4.58 -8.06 -5.10
CA PRO A 57 4.16 -9.47 -5.01
C PRO A 57 4.57 -10.19 -3.71
N PHE A 58 5.55 -9.66 -2.99
CA PHE A 58 6.09 -10.25 -1.77
C PHE A 58 5.78 -9.42 -0.51
N SER A 59 5.08 -8.29 -0.67
CA SER A 59 4.88 -7.29 0.39
C SER A 59 3.39 -7.01 0.61
N PRO A 60 2.67 -7.82 1.41
CA PRO A 60 1.24 -7.64 1.67
C PRO A 60 0.87 -6.29 2.28
N GLY A 61 1.84 -5.59 2.89
CA GLY A 61 1.67 -4.24 3.42
C GLY A 61 1.53 -3.18 2.32
N LEU A 62 1.97 -3.45 1.10
CA LEU A 62 1.91 -2.54 -0.03
C LEU A 62 0.50 -2.58 -0.65
N ARG A 63 -0.37 -1.72 -0.12
CA ARG A 63 -1.77 -1.57 -0.52
C ARG A 63 -2.24 -0.15 -0.22
N ALA A 64 -3.27 0.30 -0.94
CA ALA A 64 -4.03 1.48 -0.55
C ALA A 64 -5.26 1.06 0.26
N ASP A 65 -5.51 1.69 1.40
CA ASP A 65 -6.74 1.52 2.19
C ASP A 65 -7.60 2.78 2.14
N VAL A 66 -8.92 2.62 1.96
CA VAL A 66 -9.90 3.69 2.20
C VAL A 66 -10.41 3.52 3.62
N VAL A 67 -10.20 4.54 4.45
CA VAL A 67 -10.53 4.55 5.89
C VAL A 67 -11.45 5.71 6.26
#